data_AF-A0A399HV48-F1
#
_entry.id   AF-A0A399HV48-F1
#
_cell.length_a   1.000
_cell.length_b   1.000
_cell.length_c   1.000
_cell.angle_alpha   90.00
_cell.angle_beta   90.00
_cell.angle_gamma   90.00
#
_symmetry.space_group_name_H-M   'P 1'
#
loop_
_entity.id
_entity.type
_entity.pdbx_description
1 polymer ?
#
loop_
_entity_poly.entity_id
_entity_poly.type
_entity_poly.pdbx_seq_one_letter_code
_entity_poly.pdbx_strand_id
1 'polypeptide(L)'
;MAAEVDDDDTALPLPRRKVPSGNANLYSQTIAIDLMFLTGSKSHKRQKRASQLEEYFNDLREDLTNASEQQLALLHDPWRWWLEIGRQKYPIVFKIATNYLSIPATSCECERIFSTAKRTITSDQNRLSAATIEALQLQKN
;
A
#
# COMPACT_ATOMS: atom_id res chain seq x y z
N MET A 1 31.46 23.80 55.51
CA MET A 1 32.68 23.03 55.84
C MET A 1 32.16 21.70 56.38
N ALA A 2 31.95 20.69 55.52
CA ALA A 2 32.87 19.55 55.27
C ALA A 2 33.28 18.88 56.60
N ALA A 3 33.13 17.58 56.86
CA ALA A 3 33.06 16.38 56.04
C ALA A 3 32.42 15.25 56.91
N GLU A 4 31.55 14.36 56.40
CA GLU A 4 31.86 13.01 55.89
C GLU A 4 32.00 11.91 56.98
N VAL A 5 31.38 10.75 56.70
CA VAL A 5 31.90 9.37 56.96
C VAL A 5 31.87 8.85 58.42
N ASP A 6 31.46 7.62 58.76
CA ASP A 6 30.87 6.48 58.02
C ASP A 6 30.30 5.47 59.05
N ASP A 7 29.33 4.69 58.57
CA ASP A 7 28.96 3.28 58.84
C ASP A 7 29.53 2.49 60.04
N ASP A 8 28.64 1.77 60.74
CA ASP A 8 28.83 0.33 61.03
C ASP A 8 27.51 -0.42 61.38
N ASP A 9 26.93 -1.01 60.34
CA ASP A 9 26.25 -2.31 60.23
C ASP A 9 25.67 -3.02 61.47
N THR A 10 24.34 -2.98 61.62
CA THR A 10 23.57 -4.15 62.10
C THR A 10 22.18 -4.14 61.45
N ALA A 11 22.11 -4.51 60.17
CA ALA A 11 20.84 -4.78 59.49
C ALA A 11 20.58 -6.29 59.43
N LEU A 12 19.52 -6.75 60.11
CA LEU A 12 18.99 -8.11 59.96
C LEU A 12 18.58 -8.36 58.49
N PRO A 13 18.76 -9.58 57.94
CA PRO A 13 18.52 -9.83 56.53
C PRO A 13 17.02 -9.69 56.20
N LEU A 14 16.73 -8.87 55.17
CA LEU A 14 15.36 -8.70 54.67
C LEU A 14 14.82 -10.01 54.07
N PRO A 15 13.51 -10.29 54.17
CA PRO A 15 12.92 -11.53 53.68
C PRO A 15 13.10 -11.68 52.16
N ARG A 16 13.81 -12.73 51.72
CA ARG A 16 13.89 -13.08 50.29
C ARG A 16 12.51 -13.49 49.80
N ARG A 17 11.91 -12.67 48.95
CA ARG A 17 10.77 -13.07 48.12
C ARG A 17 11.27 -14.13 47.12
N LYS A 18 10.69 -15.33 47.11
CA LYS A 18 11.05 -16.38 46.14
C LYS A 18 10.66 -15.91 44.74
N VAL A 19 11.65 -15.60 43.91
CA VAL A 19 11.46 -15.38 42.47
C VAL A 19 11.14 -16.71 41.79
N PRO A 20 10.08 -16.79 40.97
CA PRO A 20 9.83 -17.94 40.11
C PRO A 20 11.07 -18.21 39.26
N SER A 21 11.48 -19.49 39.21
CA SER A 21 12.65 -19.97 38.47
C SER A 21 12.56 -19.56 37.01
N GLY A 22 13.21 -18.44 36.69
CA GLY A 22 13.34 -17.90 35.35
C GLY A 22 14.33 -18.75 34.57
N ASN A 23 13.79 -19.56 33.67
CA ASN A 23 14.46 -20.13 32.52
C ASN A 23 15.62 -19.24 32.01
N ALA A 24 16.86 -19.69 32.26
CA ALA A 24 18.12 -19.07 31.83
C ALA A 24 18.26 -18.86 30.31
N ASN A 25 17.24 -19.22 29.53
CA ASN A 25 17.20 -19.12 28.08
C ASN A 25 16.77 -17.74 27.56
N LEU A 26 16.13 -16.89 28.38
CA LEU A 26 15.58 -15.62 27.86
C LEU A 26 16.68 -14.62 27.47
N TYR A 27 17.76 -14.54 28.25
CA TYR A 27 18.89 -13.64 27.96
C TYR A 27 19.72 -14.14 26.76
N SER A 28 19.87 -15.46 26.63
CA SER A 28 20.57 -16.07 25.50
C SER A 28 19.78 -15.94 24.19
N GLN A 29 18.45 -15.86 24.27
CA GLN A 29 17.57 -15.71 23.11
C GLN A 29 17.46 -14.26 22.62
N THR A 30 17.60 -13.27 23.52
CA THR A 30 17.55 -11.84 23.14
C THR A 30 18.89 -11.29 22.63
N ILE A 31 20.02 -11.88 23.01
CA ILE A 31 21.39 -11.42 22.63
C ILE A 31 22.00 -12.25 21.48
N ALA A 32 21.25 -13.17 20.87
CA ALA A 32 21.73 -13.90 19.70
C ALA A 32 21.86 -12.95 18.49
N ILE A 33 23.06 -12.39 18.29
CA ILE A 33 23.43 -11.66 17.08
C ILE A 33 23.75 -12.69 16.01
N ASP A 34 23.13 -12.53 14.84
CA ASP A 34 23.30 -13.46 13.74
C ASP A 34 24.73 -13.38 13.18
N LEU A 35 25.57 -14.37 13.53
CA LEU A 35 27.00 -14.42 13.17
C LEU A 35 27.23 -14.28 11.66
N MET A 36 26.27 -14.68 10.83
CA MET A 36 26.33 -14.57 9.38
C MET A 36 26.32 -13.12 8.85
N PHE A 37 25.89 -12.15 9.66
CA PHE A 37 25.99 -10.71 9.32
C PHE A 37 27.41 -10.15 9.56
N LEU A 38 28.16 -10.74 10.50
CA LEU A 38 29.51 -10.30 10.89
C LEU A 38 30.62 -10.95 10.02
N THR A 39 30.38 -12.14 9.48
CA THR A 39 31.40 -12.92 8.76
C THR A 39 31.60 -12.52 7.30
N GLY A 40 30.90 -11.50 6.78
CA GLY A 40 31.09 -10.99 5.41
C GLY A 40 30.86 -12.04 4.30
N SER A 41 30.31 -13.21 4.65
CA SER A 41 29.94 -14.25 3.70
C SER A 41 28.80 -13.73 2.84
N LYS A 42 29.09 -13.56 1.54
CA LYS A 42 28.26 -12.93 0.51
C LYS A 42 26.77 -13.12 0.82
N SER A 43 26.11 -12.03 1.20
CA SER A 43 24.65 -11.94 1.31
C SER A 43 24.04 -12.73 0.15
N HIS A 44 23.18 -13.71 0.45
CA HIS A 44 22.46 -14.45 -0.57
C HIS A 44 21.97 -13.45 -1.61
N LYS A 45 22.53 -13.51 -2.82
CA LYS A 45 22.13 -12.62 -3.92
C LYS A 45 20.65 -12.86 -4.08
N ARG A 46 19.86 -11.86 -3.72
CA ARG A 46 18.41 -11.90 -3.84
C ARG A 46 18.12 -12.17 -5.31
N GLN A 47 17.70 -13.40 -5.63
CA GLN A 47 17.38 -13.82 -6.99
C GLN A 47 16.34 -12.83 -7.52
N LYS A 48 16.70 -12.05 -8.55
CA LYS A 48 15.72 -11.20 -9.25
C LYS A 48 14.78 -12.15 -9.99
N ARG A 49 13.73 -12.63 -9.33
CA ARG A 49 12.62 -13.27 -10.04
C ARG A 49 12.00 -12.19 -10.90
N ALA A 50 11.81 -12.47 -12.20
CA ALA A 50 11.12 -11.56 -13.09
C ALA A 50 9.75 -11.24 -12.46
N SER A 51 9.49 -9.96 -12.24
CA SER A 51 8.16 -9.55 -11.79
C SER A 51 7.19 -9.71 -12.95
N GLN A 52 5.93 -9.97 -12.65
CA GLN A 52 4.86 -10.04 -13.67
C GLN A 52 4.79 -8.74 -14.52
N LEU A 53 5.24 -7.63 -13.95
CA LEU A 53 5.38 -6.33 -14.62
C LEU A 53 6.51 -6.34 -15.66
N GLU A 54 7.65 -6.95 -15.30
CA GLU A 54 8.80 -7.05 -16.20
C GLU A 54 8.53 -8.03 -17.35
N GLU A 55 7.78 -9.10 -17.10
CA GLU A 55 7.23 -9.98 -18.14
C GLU A 55 6.31 -9.21 -19.09
N TYR A 56 5.35 -8.44 -18.56
CA TYR A 56 4.49 -7.59 -19.38
C TYR A 56 5.28 -6.61 -20.26
N PHE A 57 6.31 -5.96 -19.73
CA PHE A 57 7.12 -5.03 -20.53
C PHE A 57 7.95 -5.71 -21.61
N ASN A 58 8.48 -6.92 -21.35
CA ASN A 58 9.21 -7.67 -22.37
C ASN A 58 8.29 -8.10 -23.49
N ASP A 59 7.13 -8.67 -23.15
CA ASP A 59 6.12 -9.08 -24.12
C ASP A 59 5.59 -7.89 -24.93
N LEU A 60 5.32 -6.75 -24.27
CA LEU A 60 4.89 -5.53 -24.94
C LEU A 60 5.94 -5.05 -25.94
N ARG A 61 7.23 -5.18 -25.62
CA ARG A 61 8.32 -4.79 -26.53
C ARG A 61 8.35 -5.67 -27.76
N GLU A 62 8.20 -6.98 -27.58
CA GLU A 62 8.15 -7.94 -28.69
C GLU A 62 6.89 -7.74 -29.56
N ASP A 63 5.73 -7.56 -28.93
CA ASP A 63 4.46 -7.26 -29.58
C ASP A 63 4.57 -5.98 -30.41
N LEU A 64 5.14 -4.89 -29.89
CA LEU A 64 5.24 -3.62 -30.61
C LEU A 64 6.18 -3.69 -31.82
N THR A 65 7.22 -4.53 -31.75
CA THR A 65 8.15 -4.74 -32.87
C THR A 65 7.58 -5.62 -33.98
N ASN A 66 6.64 -6.51 -33.64
CA ASN A 66 6.08 -7.51 -34.56
C ASN A 66 4.56 -7.32 -34.80
N ALA A 67 3.99 -6.20 -34.34
CA ALA A 67 2.54 -6.02 -34.23
C ALA A 67 1.85 -6.17 -35.60
N SER A 68 0.82 -7.02 -35.63
CA SER A 68 -0.12 -7.05 -36.76
C SER A 68 -1.09 -5.87 -36.70
N GLU A 69 -1.72 -5.50 -37.83
CA GLU A 69 -2.75 -4.45 -37.89
C GLU A 69 -3.89 -4.64 -36.87
N GLN A 70 -4.21 -5.89 -36.51
CA GLN A 70 -5.25 -6.21 -35.54
C GLN A 70 -4.84 -5.90 -34.09
N GLN A 71 -3.56 -6.07 -33.75
CA GLN A 71 -3.05 -5.67 -32.43
C GLN A 71 -2.97 -4.15 -32.29
N LEU A 72 -2.71 -3.43 -33.39
CA LEU A 72 -2.78 -1.96 -33.43
C LEU A 72 -4.21 -1.46 -33.17
N ALA A 73 -5.23 -2.18 -33.63
CA ALA A 73 -6.63 -1.84 -33.33
C ALA A 73 -6.98 -1.98 -31.84
N LEU A 74 -6.35 -2.90 -31.11
CA LEU A 74 -6.52 -3.06 -29.66
C LEU A 74 -5.84 -1.93 -28.86
N LEU A 75 -4.84 -1.23 -29.43
CA LEU A 75 -4.30 0.00 -28.82
C LEU A 75 -5.32 1.15 -28.84
N HIS A 76 -6.29 1.13 -29.75
CA HIS A 76 -7.36 2.12 -29.79
C HIS A 76 -8.31 1.99 -28.59
N ASP A 77 -8.35 0.82 -27.93
CA ASP A 77 -9.10 0.61 -26.70
C ASP A 77 -8.29 -0.25 -25.71
N PRO A 78 -7.39 0.37 -24.94
CA PRO A 78 -6.57 -0.34 -23.96
C PRO A 78 -7.41 -0.99 -22.86
N TRP A 79 -8.61 -0.48 -22.59
CA TRP A 79 -9.50 -1.03 -21.58
C TRP A 79 -10.00 -2.43 -21.98
N ARG A 80 -10.41 -2.61 -23.23
CA ARG A 80 -10.81 -3.93 -23.76
C ARG A 80 -9.66 -4.94 -23.70
N TRP A 81 -8.46 -4.53 -24.11
CA TRP A 81 -7.30 -5.41 -24.09
C TRP A 81 -7.00 -5.92 -22.66
N TRP A 82 -7.04 -5.05 -21.66
CA TRP A 82 -6.84 -5.45 -20.27
C TRP A 82 -7.92 -6.41 -19.76
N LEU A 83 -9.18 -6.22 -20.17
CA LEU A 83 -10.29 -7.09 -19.77
C LEU A 83 -10.22 -8.49 -20.39
N GLU A 84 -9.87 -8.57 -21.68
CA GLU A 84 -9.88 -9.83 -22.45
C GLU A 84 -8.59 -10.63 -22.27
N ILE A 85 -7.43 -9.97 -22.35
CA ILE A 85 -6.11 -10.63 -22.40
C ILE A 85 -5.36 -10.40 -21.09
N GLY A 86 -5.24 -9.13 -20.68
CA GLY A 86 -4.44 -8.73 -19.53
C GLY A 86 -4.89 -9.35 -18.20
N ARG A 87 -6.19 -9.61 -18.04
CA ARG A 87 -6.77 -10.21 -16.83
C ARG A 87 -6.25 -11.62 -16.56
N GLN A 88 -6.14 -12.44 -17.60
CA GLN A 88 -5.71 -13.83 -17.48
C GLN A 88 -4.18 -13.94 -17.51
N LYS A 89 -3.54 -13.19 -18.41
CA LYS A 89 -2.09 -13.22 -18.59
C LYS A 89 -1.34 -12.52 -17.45
N TYR A 90 -1.91 -11.44 -16.93
CA TYR A 90 -1.25 -10.55 -15.99
C TYR A 90 -2.15 -10.10 -14.82
N PRO A 91 -2.55 -10.99 -13.91
CA PRO A 91 -3.52 -10.66 -12.85
C PRO A 91 -3.09 -9.56 -11.87
N ILE A 92 -1.81 -9.45 -11.52
CA ILE A 92 -1.31 -8.40 -10.60
C ILE A 92 -1.27 -7.04 -11.29
N VAL A 93 -0.66 -6.95 -12.48
CA VAL A 93 -0.57 -5.73 -13.28
C VAL A 93 -1.95 -5.27 -13.74
N PHE A 94 -2.87 -6.18 -14.06
CA PHE A 94 -4.26 -5.88 -14.41
C PHE A 94 -4.93 -5.01 -13.34
N LYS A 95 -4.82 -5.37 -12.06
CA LYS A 95 -5.41 -4.59 -10.96
C LYS A 95 -4.88 -3.15 -10.92
N ILE A 96 -3.60 -2.97 -11.22
CA ILE A 96 -2.95 -1.66 -11.22
C ILE A 96 -3.41 -0.88 -12.46
N ALA A 97 -3.37 -1.51 -13.63
CA ALA A 97 -3.78 -0.91 -14.89
C ALA A 97 -5.24 -0.48 -14.88
N THR A 98 -6.16 -1.29 -14.34
CA THR A 98 -7.57 -0.93 -14.22
C THR A 98 -7.79 0.28 -13.33
N ASN A 99 -7.03 0.41 -12.23
CA ASN A 99 -7.13 1.58 -11.37
C ASN A 99 -6.72 2.84 -12.13
N TYR A 100 -5.59 2.80 -12.85
CA TYR A 100 -5.14 3.97 -13.62
C TYR A 100 -6.06 4.32 -14.79
N LEU A 101 -6.54 3.33 -15.54
CA LEU A 101 -7.40 3.56 -16.70
C LEU A 101 -8.83 4.00 -16.30
N SER A 102 -9.25 3.73 -15.06
CA SER A 102 -10.54 4.19 -14.54
C SER A 102 -10.56 5.67 -14.13
N ILE A 103 -9.39 6.31 -14.03
CA ILE A 103 -9.30 7.72 -13.65
C ILE A 103 -9.64 8.58 -14.87
N PRO A 104 -10.65 9.46 -14.80
CA PRO A 104 -10.96 10.36 -15.90
C PRO A 104 -9.78 11.31 -16.14
N ALA A 105 -9.47 11.57 -17.41
CA ALA A 105 -8.37 12.44 -17.79
C ALA A 105 -8.58 13.91 -17.38
N THR A 106 -9.83 14.32 -17.15
CA THR A 106 -10.20 15.69 -16.82
C THR A 106 -11.28 15.73 -15.73
N SER A 107 -11.35 16.84 -15.01
CA SER A 107 -12.40 17.14 -14.03
C SER A 107 -13.73 17.56 -14.66
N CYS A 108 -13.86 17.57 -16.00
CA CYS A 108 -15.03 18.08 -16.71
C CYS A 108 -16.34 17.41 -16.30
N GLU A 109 -16.32 16.11 -15.98
CA GLU A 109 -17.50 15.37 -15.52
C GLU A 109 -17.94 15.85 -14.14
N CYS A 110 -16.99 15.98 -13.21
CA CYS A 110 -17.25 16.54 -11.88
C CYS A 110 -17.75 17.99 -11.97
N GLU A 111 -17.13 18.82 -12.81
CA GLU A 111 -17.53 20.22 -13.03
C GLU A 111 -18.95 20.33 -13.61
N ARG A 112 -19.34 19.42 -14.52
CA ARG A 112 -20.71 19.35 -15.05
C ARG A 112 -21.71 19.01 -13.96
N ILE A 113 -21.40 18.02 -13.12
CA ILE A 113 -22.25 17.63 -11.97
C ILE A 113 -22.36 18.80 -11.00
N PHE A 114 -21.25 19.45 -10.62
CA PHE A 114 -21.26 20.60 -9.71
C PHE A 114 -21.99 21.81 -10.28
N SER A 115 -21.87 22.08 -11.58
CA SER A 115 -22.62 23.16 -12.25
C SER A 115 -24.12 22.90 -12.23
N THR A 116 -24.52 21.65 -12.46
CA THR A 116 -25.93 21.22 -12.39
C THR A 116 -26.46 21.30 -10.96
N ALA A 117 -25.68 20.84 -9.98
CA ALA A 117 -25.99 20.96 -8.57
C ALA A 117 -26.15 22.42 -8.14
N LYS A 118 -25.23 23.30 -8.59
CA LYS A 118 -25.33 24.74 -8.33
C LYS A 118 -26.63 25.32 -8.86
N ARG A 119 -27.08 24.93 -10.06
CA ARG A 119 -28.39 25.35 -10.59
C ARG A 119 -29.54 24.91 -9.67
N THR A 120 -29.52 23.66 -9.19
CA THR A 120 -30.55 23.17 -8.25
C THR A 120 -30.54 23.89 -6.90
N ILE A 121 -29.37 24.36 -6.44
CA ILE A 121 -29.21 25.11 -5.19
C ILE A 121 -29.65 26.57 -5.35
N THR A 122 -29.39 27.19 -6.51
CA THR A 122 -29.55 28.65 -6.70
C THR A 122 -30.86 29.07 -7.36
N SER A 123 -31.49 28.28 -8.26
CA SER A 123 -32.63 28.78 -9.05
C SER A 123 -34.02 28.32 -8.60
N ASP A 124 -34.19 27.07 -8.15
CA ASP A 124 -35.54 26.46 -8.13
C ASP A 124 -36.09 26.12 -6.75
N GLN A 125 -35.28 26.01 -5.68
CA GLN A 125 -35.78 25.62 -4.35
C GLN A 125 -34.99 26.27 -3.20
N ASN A 126 -35.50 27.38 -2.66
CA ASN A 126 -34.85 28.16 -1.58
C ASN A 126 -34.70 27.42 -0.23
N ARG A 127 -35.11 26.14 -0.11
CA ARG A 127 -35.14 25.38 1.16
C ARG A 127 -34.87 23.88 1.02
N LEU A 128 -34.00 23.47 0.09
CA LEU A 128 -33.54 22.07 0.09
C LEU A 128 -32.46 21.85 1.13
N SER A 129 -32.62 20.81 1.94
CA SER A 129 -31.55 20.36 2.82
C SER A 129 -30.40 19.75 2.01
N ALA A 130 -29.17 19.80 2.54
CA ALA A 130 -28.00 19.20 1.88
C ALA A 130 -28.21 17.72 1.54
N ALA A 131 -28.84 16.96 2.44
CA ALA A 131 -29.16 15.55 2.22
C ALA A 131 -30.13 15.34 1.04
N THR A 132 -31.09 16.24 0.85
CA THR A 132 -32.03 16.17 -0.28
C THR A 132 -31.33 16.51 -1.60
N ILE A 133 -30.39 17.45 -1.58
CA ILE A 133 -29.59 17.80 -2.77
C ILE A 133 -28.69 16.63 -3.17
N GLU A 134 -28.03 16.00 -2.20
CA GLU A 134 -27.21 14.81 -2.42
C GLU A 134 -28.04 13.67 -3.04
N ALA A 135 -29.19 13.34 -2.45
CA ALA A 135 -30.09 12.33 -2.99
C ALA A 135 -30.55 12.67 -4.43
N LEU A 136 -30.86 13.94 -4.71
CA LEU A 136 -31.24 14.39 -6.05
C LEU A 136 -30.10 14.28 -7.07
N GLN A 137 -28.85 14.55 -6.68
CA GLN A 137 -27.70 14.38 -7.58
C GLN A 137 -27.39 12.90 -7.83
N LEU A 138 -27.48 12.06 -6.80
CA LEU A 138 -27.28 10.61 -6.91
C LEU A 138 -28.38 9.93 -7.74
N GLN A 139 -29.61 10.46 -7.76
CA GLN A 139 -30.69 9.96 -8.59
C GLN A 139 -30.61 10.42 -10.05
N LYS A 140 -29.88 11.52 -10.31
CA LYS A 140 -29.76 12.13 -11.65
C LYS A 140 -28.53 11.67 -12.45
N ASN A 141 -27.52 11.13 -11.78
CA ASN A 141 -26.35 10.48 -12.39
C ASN A 141 -26.63 9.01 -12.71
#